data_AF-T1BWD9-F1
#
_entry.id   AF-T1BWD9-F1
#
_cell.length_a   1.000
_cell.length_b   1.000
_cell.length_c   1.000
_cell.angle_alpha   90.00
_cell.angle_beta   90.00
_cell.angle_gamma   90.00
#
_symmetry.space_group_name_H-M   'P 1'
#
loop_
_entity.id
_entity.type
_entity.pdbx_description
1 polymer ?
#
loop_
_entity_poly.entity_id
_entity_poly.type
_entity_poly.pdbx_seq_one_letter_code
_entity_poly.pdbx_strand_id
1 'polypeptide(L)'
;MVTERGVGNQPNSSTTFREVEPSIGISWRAAKDIALYANYSTAYKAPAGATGTYAHLLASSLQPQKSTQYQVGVKAFVPHDGFLNDAAFGVNYYKLSDTNEIIPIPVVSHLYSLFASGSSTFSGVNMYFEDDPISTL
;
A
#
# COMPACT_ATOMS: atom_id res chain seq x y z
N MET A 1 17.07 33.82 -41.80
CA MET A 1 15.84 33.05 -41.56
C MET A 1 16.17 31.58 -41.79
N VAL A 2 16.31 30.81 -40.71
CA VAL A 2 16.56 29.36 -40.79
C VAL A 2 15.26 28.68 -40.36
N THR A 3 14.70 27.89 -41.26
CA THR A 3 13.43 27.16 -41.10
C THR A 3 13.60 26.02 -40.10
N GLU A 4 12.85 26.06 -39.00
CA GLU A 4 12.73 24.96 -38.04
C GLU A 4 12.02 23.77 -38.69
N ARG A 5 12.74 22.66 -38.86
CA ARG A 5 12.15 21.40 -39.33
C ARG A 5 11.59 20.62 -38.13
N GLY A 6 10.27 20.52 -38.11
CA GLY A 6 9.46 19.40 -37.62
C GLY A 6 9.96 18.67 -36.38
N VAL A 7 9.32 18.95 -35.25
CA VAL A 7 9.32 18.09 -34.06
C VAL A 7 8.83 16.71 -34.49
N GLY A 8 9.76 15.77 -34.61
CA GLY A 8 9.49 14.39 -35.00
C GLY A 8 8.53 13.75 -34.01
N ASN A 9 7.42 13.23 -34.54
CA ASN A 9 6.47 12.36 -33.84
C ASN A 9 7.22 11.30 -33.03
N GLN A 10 7.34 11.50 -31.72
CA GLN A 10 7.61 10.39 -30.82
C GLN A 10 6.38 9.49 -30.86
N PRO A 11 6.49 8.19 -31.21
CA PRO A 11 5.34 7.31 -31.20
C PRO A 11 4.77 7.30 -29.78
N ASN A 12 3.49 7.66 -29.67
CA ASN A 12 2.76 7.59 -28.42
C ASN A 12 2.74 6.12 -27.97
N SER A 13 3.60 5.77 -27.01
CA SER A 13 3.66 4.43 -26.45
C SER A 13 2.77 4.41 -25.22
N SER A 14 1.65 3.67 -25.31
CA SER A 14 0.73 3.46 -24.20
C SER A 14 0.84 2.02 -23.75
N THR A 15 1.22 1.82 -22.49
CA THR A 15 1.20 0.51 -21.83
C THR A 15 0.02 0.46 -20.87
N THR A 16 -0.92 -0.45 -21.12
CA THR A 16 -2.06 -0.69 -20.23
C THR A 16 -1.77 -1.88 -19.34
N PHE A 17 -1.87 -1.70 -18.03
CA PHE A 17 -1.78 -2.78 -17.05
C PHE A 17 -3.18 -3.19 -16.60
N ARG A 18 -3.42 -4.50 -16.50
CA ARG A 18 -4.65 -5.07 -15.95
C ARG A 18 -4.26 -6.13 -14.94
N GLU A 19 -4.44 -5.82 -13.67
CA GLU A 19 -4.14 -6.71 -12.55
C GLU A 19 -5.38 -6.91 -11.69
N VAL A 20 -5.47 -8.06 -11.01
CA VAL A 20 -6.60 -8.41 -10.15
C VAL A 20 -6.20 -8.19 -8.69
N GLU A 21 -6.99 -7.40 -7.98
CA GLU A 21 -6.78 -7.02 -6.57
C GLU A 21 -7.73 -7.79 -5.64
N PRO A 22 -7.43 -9.07 -5.31
CA PRO A 22 -8.26 -9.82 -4.38
C PRO A 22 -8.11 -9.30 -2.96
N SER A 23 -9.22 -9.31 -2.22
CA SER A 23 -9.22 -9.15 -0.77
C SER A 23 -10.15 -10.17 -0.12
N ILE A 24 -9.75 -10.67 1.05
CA ILE A 24 -10.52 -11.59 1.87
C ILE A 24 -10.36 -11.19 3.34
N GLY A 25 -11.47 -11.21 4.07
CA GLY A 25 -11.50 -10.90 5.49
C GLY A 25 -12.36 -11.92 6.22
N ILE A 26 -11.93 -12.32 7.40
CA ILE A 26 -12.66 -13.19 8.31
C ILE A 26 -12.75 -12.47 9.65
N SER A 27 -13.93 -12.44 10.23
CA SER A 27 -14.15 -11.99 11.61
C SER A 27 -14.89 -13.06 12.38
N TRP A 28 -14.47 -13.30 13.61
CA TRP A 28 -15.06 -14.30 14.48
C TRP A 28 -15.20 -13.74 15.89
N ARG A 29 -16.43 -13.80 16.41
CA ARG A 29 -16.72 -13.44 17.80
C ARG A 29 -16.41 -14.64 18.68
N ALA A 30 -15.22 -14.65 19.29
CA ALA A 30 -14.73 -15.72 20.15
C ALA A 30 -15.44 -15.75 21.51
N ALA A 31 -15.82 -14.57 22.03
CA ALA A 31 -16.61 -14.41 23.25
C ALA A 31 -17.57 -13.23 23.10
N LYS A 32 -18.48 -13.02 24.08
CA LYS A 32 -19.45 -11.91 24.06
C LYS A 32 -18.76 -10.56 23.84
N ASP A 33 -17.59 -10.38 24.46
CA ASP A 33 -16.85 -9.13 24.44
C ASP A 33 -15.47 -9.25 23.76
N ILE A 34 -15.20 -10.34 23.03
CA ILE A 34 -13.93 -10.56 22.32
C ILE A 34 -14.20 -10.99 20.87
N ALA A 35 -13.59 -10.28 19.93
CA ALA A 35 -13.61 -10.58 18.50
C ALA A 35 -12.20 -10.74 17.94
N LEU A 36 -12.00 -11.78 17.14
CA LEU A 36 -10.81 -12.00 16.34
C LEU A 36 -11.10 -11.63 14.90
N TYR A 37 -10.09 -11.12 14.20
CA TYR A 37 -10.20 -10.84 12.78
C TYR A 37 -8.88 -11.11 12.06
N ALA A 38 -8.99 -11.48 10.80
CA ALA A 38 -7.86 -11.62 9.89
C ALA A 38 -8.26 -11.08 8.51
N ASN A 39 -7.35 -10.35 7.87
CA ASN A 39 -7.54 -9.78 6.55
C ASN A 39 -6.31 -10.09 5.69
N TYR A 40 -6.56 -10.34 4.41
CA TYR A 40 -5.54 -10.48 3.38
C TYR A 40 -5.99 -9.69 2.15
N SER A 41 -5.11 -8.86 1.60
CA SER A 41 -5.38 -8.12 0.37
C SER A 41 -4.15 -8.02 -0.51
N THR A 42 -4.38 -7.85 -1.81
CA THR A 42 -3.35 -7.52 -2.79
C THR A 42 -3.78 -6.28 -3.55
N ALA A 43 -2.86 -5.33 -3.72
CA ALA A 43 -3.06 -4.10 -4.48
C ALA A 43 -1.91 -3.92 -5.48
N TYR A 44 -2.17 -3.21 -6.58
CA TYR A 44 -1.17 -2.88 -7.60
C TYR A 44 -1.10 -1.38 -7.81
N LYS A 45 0.12 -0.85 -7.82
CA LYS A 45 0.39 0.54 -8.14
C LYS A 45 1.07 0.61 -9.50
N ALA A 46 0.43 1.31 -10.43
CA ALA A 46 0.99 1.51 -11.77
C ALA A 46 2.30 2.33 -11.70
N PRO A 47 3.28 2.03 -12.56
CA PRO A 47 4.49 2.84 -12.70
C PRO A 47 4.14 4.29 -13.05
N ALA A 48 4.86 5.26 -12.46
CA ALA A 48 4.78 6.64 -12.91
C ALA A 48 5.32 6.75 -14.35
N GLY A 49 4.58 7.43 -15.24
CA GLY A 49 4.98 7.57 -16.63
C GLY A 49 6.33 8.29 -16.77
N ALA A 50 7.23 7.72 -17.57
CA ALA A 50 8.46 8.39 -17.97
C ALA A 50 8.16 9.43 -19.07
N THR A 51 8.76 10.61 -19.00
CA THR A 51 8.67 11.65 -20.04
C THR A 51 10.04 11.80 -20.72
N GLY A 52 10.08 11.90 -22.06
CA GLY A 52 11.31 12.13 -22.83
C GLY A 52 11.55 11.16 -24.01
N THR A 53 12.57 11.45 -24.81
CA THR A 53 12.87 10.80 -26.11
C THR A 53 13.10 9.28 -26.04
N TYR A 54 13.40 8.75 -24.85
CA TYR A 54 13.61 7.32 -24.60
C TYR A 54 12.56 6.70 -23.65
N ALA A 55 11.48 7.43 -23.32
CA ALA A 55 10.40 6.94 -22.45
C ALA A 55 9.76 5.62 -22.95
N HIS A 56 9.77 5.41 -24.28
CA HIS A 56 9.24 4.21 -24.93
C HIS A 56 10.03 2.93 -24.64
N LEU A 57 11.34 3.02 -24.37
CA LEU A 57 12.17 1.86 -23.99
C LEU A 57 11.95 1.45 -22.54
N LEU A 58 11.51 2.39 -21.70
CA LEU A 58 11.24 2.15 -20.29
C LEU A 58 9.82 1.63 -20.05
N ALA A 59 8.83 2.12 -20.81
CA ALA A 59 7.42 1.75 -20.66
C ALA A 59 7.13 0.25 -20.92
N SER A 60 8.00 -0.48 -21.60
CA SER A 60 7.83 -1.91 -21.93
C SER A 60 8.44 -2.86 -20.90
N SER A 61 9.35 -2.40 -20.05
CA SER A 61 10.01 -3.23 -19.00
C SER A 61 9.50 -2.96 -17.58
N LEU A 62 8.66 -1.95 -17.39
CA LEU A 62 8.08 -1.60 -16.09
C LEU A 62 6.91 -2.53 -15.76
N GLN A 63 6.98 -3.22 -14.63
CA GLN A 63 5.87 -3.97 -14.05
C GLN A 63 5.19 -3.11 -12.97
N PRO A 64 3.87 -3.26 -12.75
CA PRO A 64 3.21 -2.63 -11.61
C PRO A 64 3.85 -3.08 -10.29
N GLN A 65 4.01 -2.13 -9.36
CA GLN A 65 4.38 -2.45 -7.99
C GLN A 65 3.23 -3.23 -7.37
N LYS A 66 3.53 -4.40 -6.80
CA LYS A 66 2.55 -5.25 -6.12
C LYS A 66 2.74 -5.15 -4.62
N SER A 67 1.66 -4.78 -3.94
CA SER A 67 1.56 -4.71 -2.49
C SER A 67 0.69 -5.86 -1.99
N THR A 68 1.21 -6.67 -1.08
CA THR A 68 0.45 -7.74 -0.41
C THR A 68 0.39 -7.46 1.08
N GLN A 69 -0.82 -7.35 1.62
CA GLN A 69 -1.04 -7.04 3.02
C GLN A 69 -1.74 -8.19 3.72
N TYR A 70 -1.22 -8.55 4.89
CA TYR A 70 -1.83 -9.44 5.86
C TYR A 70 -2.01 -8.69 7.18
N GLN A 71 -3.17 -8.85 7.80
CA GLN A 71 -3.43 -8.34 9.15
C GLN A 71 -4.16 -9.40 9.95
N VAL A 72 -3.77 -9.57 11.21
CA VAL A 72 -4.51 -10.38 12.18
C VAL A 72 -4.60 -9.62 13.49
N GLY A 73 -5.75 -9.64 14.13
CA GLY A 73 -5.92 -8.91 15.37
C GLY A 73 -7.06 -9.43 16.24
N VAL A 74 -7.07 -8.90 17.44
CA VAL A 74 -8.12 -9.09 18.44
C VAL A 74 -8.65 -7.73 18.86
N LYS A 75 -9.96 -7.68 19.11
CA LYS A 75 -10.65 -6.57 19.75
C LYS A 75 -11.35 -7.11 20.97
N ALA A 76 -11.24 -6.40 22.08
CA ALA A 76 -11.91 -6.69 23.32
C ALA A 76 -12.69 -5.44 23.78
N PHE A 77 -13.82 -5.68 24.43
CA PHE A 77 -14.66 -4.66 25.03
C PHE A 77 -14.88 -5.01 26.50
N VAL A 78 -14.92 -4.02 27.38
CA VAL A 78 -15.15 -4.18 28.82
C VAL A 78 -16.26 -3.19 29.18
N PRO A 79 -17.52 -3.65 29.30
CA PRO A 79 -18.66 -2.75 29.48
C PRO A 79 -18.60 -1.97 30.80
N HIS A 80 -18.46 -2.64 31.94
CA HIS A 80 -18.38 -2.00 33.24
C HIS A 80 -17.72 -2.96 34.23
N ASP A 81 -16.46 -2.69 34.59
CA ASP A 81 -15.72 -3.51 35.55
C ASP A 81 -14.85 -2.63 36.45
N GLY A 82 -15.43 -2.21 37.57
CA GLY A 82 -14.75 -1.45 38.62
C GLY A 82 -14.26 -0.09 38.16
N PHE A 83 -12.98 0.01 37.82
CA PHE A 83 -12.32 1.26 37.37
C PHE A 83 -12.46 1.52 35.87
N LEU A 84 -12.86 0.52 35.08
CA LEU A 84 -13.01 0.63 33.63
C LEU A 84 -14.48 0.78 33.25
N ASN A 85 -14.77 1.75 32.38
CA ASN A 85 -16.11 2.11 31.94
C ASN A 85 -16.13 2.13 30.41
N ASP A 86 -16.82 1.16 29.82
CA ASP A 86 -16.92 0.96 28.37
C ASP A 86 -15.55 0.96 27.67
N ALA A 87 -14.57 0.28 28.28
CA ALA A 87 -13.21 0.25 27.78
C ALA A 87 -13.10 -0.65 26.53
N ALA A 88 -12.46 -0.14 25.50
CA ALA A 88 -12.16 -0.87 24.27
C ALA A 88 -10.65 -1.04 24.11
N PHE A 89 -10.22 -2.27 23.92
CA PHE A 89 -8.83 -2.60 23.63
C PHE A 89 -8.75 -3.33 22.29
N GLY A 90 -7.69 -3.09 21.53
CA GLY A 90 -7.39 -3.93 20.40
C GLY A 90 -5.91 -3.94 20.07
N VAL A 91 -5.47 -5.08 19.57
CA VAL A 91 -4.12 -5.27 19.08
C VAL A 91 -4.17 -6.00 17.75
N ASN A 92 -3.36 -5.57 16.80
CA ASN A 92 -3.18 -6.26 15.55
C ASN A 92 -1.73 -6.32 15.14
N TYR A 93 -1.37 -7.43 14.52
CA TYR A 93 -0.14 -7.57 13.79
C TYR A 93 -0.45 -7.38 12.31
N TYR A 94 0.37 -6.58 11.63
CA TYR A 94 0.29 -6.40 10.18
C TYR A 94 1.62 -6.73 9.54
N LYS A 95 1.55 -7.23 8.30
CA LYS A 95 2.69 -7.41 7.41
C LYS A 95 2.28 -6.96 6.02
N LEU A 96 3.02 -5.99 5.49
CA LEU A 96 2.91 -5.46 4.14
C LEU A 96 4.19 -5.82 3.40
N SER A 97 4.07 -6.53 2.29
CA SER A 97 5.16 -6.85 1.38
C SER A 97 4.95 -6.13 0.07
N ASP A 98 5.86 -5.23 -0.27
CA ASP A 98 5.91 -4.55 -1.55
C ASP A 98 6.97 -5.19 -2.44
N THR A 99 6.61 -5.45 -3.69
CA THR A 99 7.48 -6.02 -4.71
C THR A 99 7.38 -5.20 -5.98
N ASN A 100 8.44 -5.19 -6.78
CA ASN A 100 8.56 -4.34 -7.97
C ASN A 100 8.41 -2.85 -7.64
N GLU A 101 8.92 -2.43 -6.47
CA GLU A 101 8.94 -1.03 -6.09
C GLU A 101 9.88 -0.27 -7.03
N ILE A 102 9.37 0.79 -7.66
CA ILE A 102 10.11 1.57 -8.64
C ILE A 102 10.83 2.69 -7.92
N ILE A 103 12.16 2.55 -7.79
CA ILE A 103 13.01 3.53 -7.14
C ILE A 103 13.69 4.36 -8.24
N PRO A 104 13.32 5.65 -8.41
CA PRO A 104 13.99 6.53 -9.36
C PRO A 104 15.40 6.83 -8.84
N ILE A 105 16.43 6.44 -9.60
CA ILE A 105 17.81 6.84 -9.32
C ILE A 105 18.04 8.18 -10.02
N PRO A 106 18.23 9.29 -9.28
CA PRO A 106 18.54 10.57 -9.89
C PRO A 106 19.94 10.50 -10.52
N VAL A 107 20.01 10.51 -11.84
CA VAL A 107 21.28 10.67 -12.57
C VAL A 107 21.49 12.13 -12.93
N VAL A 108 22.73 12.58 -12.79
CA VAL A 108 23.18 13.97 -13.00
C VAL A 108 23.05 14.45 -14.46
N SER A 109 22.69 13.54 -15.37
CA SER A 109 22.48 13.79 -16.79
C SER A 109 20.99 13.64 -17.12
N HIS A 110 20.33 14.74 -17.49
CA HIS A 110 18.90 14.84 -17.86
C HIS A 110 18.46 13.99 -19.07
N LEU A 111 19.33 13.12 -19.60
CA LEU A 111 19.08 12.31 -20.78
C LEU A 111 18.63 10.87 -20.48
N TYR A 112 18.73 10.43 -19.21
CA TYR A 112 18.43 9.06 -18.82
C TYR A 112 17.72 9.05 -17.46
N SER A 113 16.79 8.12 -17.24
CA SER A 113 16.27 7.79 -15.91
C SER A 113 16.61 6.34 -15.65
N LEU A 114 17.44 6.07 -14.64
CA LEU A 114 17.69 4.71 -14.17
C LEU A 114 16.62 4.38 -13.12
N PHE A 115 15.94 3.26 -13.31
CA PHE A 115 14.97 2.76 -12.35
C PHE A 115 15.53 1.47 -11.74
N ALA A 116 15.57 1.42 -10.41
CA ALA A 116 15.83 0.18 -9.68
C ALA A 116 14.50 -0.44 -9.26
N SER A 117 14.42 -1.78 -9.32
CA SER A 117 13.33 -2.55 -8.73
C SER A 117 13.74 -3.04 -7.35
N GLY A 118 13.03 -2.62 -6.32
CA GLY A 118 13.22 -3.08 -4.94
C GLY A 118 12.06 -3.94 -4.45
N SER A 119 12.30 -4.66 -3.37
CA SER A 119 11.25 -5.28 -2.57
C SER A 119 11.41 -4.82 -1.12
N SER A 120 10.31 -4.38 -0.53
CA SER A 120 10.26 -3.85 0.83
C SER A 120 9.29 -4.67 1.65
N THR A 121 9.58 -4.91 2.93
CA THR A 121 8.65 -5.58 3.84
C THR A 121 8.52 -4.77 5.11
N PHE A 122 7.30 -4.34 5.39
CA PHE A 122 6.92 -3.62 6.60
C PHE A 122 6.10 -4.54 7.48
N SER A 123 6.50 -4.72 8.73
CA SER A 123 5.71 -5.48 9.70
C SER A 123 5.74 -4.77 11.03
N GLY A 124 4.61 -4.81 11.73
CA GLY A 124 4.49 -4.16 13.02
C GLY A 124 3.28 -4.61 13.78
N VAL A 125 3.21 -4.11 15.01
CA VAL A 125 2.06 -4.30 15.89
C VAL A 125 1.44 -2.93 16.11
N ASN A 126 0.13 -2.84 15.91
CA ASN A 126 -0.66 -1.69 16.31
C ASN A 126 -1.50 -2.07 17.51
N MET A 127 -1.55 -1.21 18.51
CA MET A 127 -2.38 -1.37 19.70
C MET A 127 -3.13 -0.09 19.99
N TYR A 128 -4.34 -0.22 20.51
CA TYR A 128 -5.13 0.89 21.00
C TYR A 128 -5.82 0.49 22.30
N PHE A 129 -6.06 1.50 23.14
CA PHE A 129 -6.83 1.41 24.36
C PHE A 129 -7.64 2.69 24.50
N GLU A 130 -8.93 2.54 24.74
CA GLU A 130 -9.90 3.61 24.94
C GLU A 130 -10.74 3.24 26.16
N ASP A 131 -11.07 4.24 26.98
CA ASP A 131 -11.84 4.09 28.22
C ASP A 131 -12.62 5.40 28.43
N ASP A 132 -13.85 5.32 28.94
CA ASP A 132 -14.66 6.49 29.31
C ASP A 132 -14.75 6.62 30.84
N PRO A 133 -13.68 7.12 31.50
CA PRO A 133 -13.61 7.16 32.96
C PRO A 133 -14.58 8.15 33.61
N ILE A 134 -15.28 8.99 32.83
CA ILE A 134 -16.15 10.07 33.33
C ILE A 134 -17.64 9.67 33.29
N SER A 135 -17.99 8.46 32.86
CA SER A 135 -19.33 7.90 33.06
C SER A 135 -19.58 7.65 34.56
N THR A 136 -19.85 8.74 35.27
CA THR A 136 -20.30 8.78 36.65
C THR A 136 -21.81 9.01 36.59
N LEU A 137 -22.56 7.98 36.99
CA LEU A 137 -24.01 7.92 37.27
C LEU A 137 -24.97 7.74 36.08
#